data_AF-A0A3N6AH48-F1
#
_entry.id   AF-A0A3N6AH48-F1
#
_cell.length_a   1.000
_cell.length_b   1.000
_cell.length_c   1.000
_cell.angle_alpha   90.00
_cell.angle_beta   90.00
_cell.angle_gamma   90.00
#
_symmetry.space_group_name_H-M   'P 1'
#
loop_
_entity.id
_entity.type
_entity.pdbx_description
1 polymer ?
#
loop_
_entity_poly.entity_id
_entity_poly.type
_entity_poly.pdbx_seq_one_letter_code
_entity_poly.pdbx_strand_id
1 'polypeptide(L)'
;MTMKPVFVSAACALLVSCGGGSENHTKPSAPPEAHTVEASPQSDANTVRIEEGMLRDLRITVAQVEARPGGERITLLGELAVDERAYAEVGVPVQARVTGLHVNAGERVRRSQILAVVTSRELGQARAEYLSAEARVKLADAALERKRDLAAEKIAPLR
;
A
#
# COMPACT_ATOMS: atom_id res chain seq x y z
N MET A 1 24.76 8.59 6.49
CA MET A 1 26.09 7.94 6.39
C MET A 1 26.14 6.90 7.51
N THR A 2 26.09 5.59 7.32
CA THR A 2 26.76 4.74 6.31
C THR A 2 25.87 3.54 5.94
N MET A 3 25.65 3.36 4.62
CA MET A 3 25.15 2.14 3.99
C MET A 3 26.26 1.10 3.85
N LYS A 4 25.90 -0.19 3.87
CA LYS A 4 26.51 -1.20 2.98
C LYS A 4 25.55 -2.40 2.76
N PRO A 5 25.61 -3.04 1.56
CA PRO A 5 24.47 -3.70 0.93
C PRO A 5 24.54 -5.23 0.94
N VAL A 6 23.37 -5.85 0.84
CA VAL A 6 23.16 -7.29 0.71
C VAL A 6 23.35 -7.72 -0.74
N PHE A 7 24.18 -8.75 -0.91
CA PHE A 7 24.55 -9.38 -2.18
C PHE A 7 23.40 -10.20 -2.76
N VAL A 8 23.21 -10.03 -4.07
CA VAL A 8 22.39 -10.84 -4.98
C VAL A 8 23.21 -12.05 -5.43
N SER A 9 22.61 -13.24 -5.43
CA SER A 9 22.97 -14.39 -6.30
C SER A 9 21.81 -15.42 -6.22
N ALA A 10 20.94 -15.51 -7.23
CA ALA A 10 21.06 -16.36 -8.43
C ALA A 10 20.61 -17.81 -8.20
N ALA A 11 19.53 -18.23 -8.88
CA ALA A 11 19.29 -19.62 -9.28
C ALA A 11 18.19 -19.68 -10.37
N CYS A 12 18.49 -20.45 -11.42
CA CYS A 12 17.82 -20.59 -12.70
C CYS A 12 16.71 -21.67 -12.75
N ALA A 13 15.94 -21.60 -13.86
CA ALA A 13 15.48 -22.70 -14.74
C ALA A 13 14.06 -23.31 -14.54
N LEU A 14 13.26 -23.28 -15.63
CA LEU A 14 12.74 -24.43 -16.44
C LEU A 14 11.59 -23.94 -17.39
N LEU A 15 11.80 -23.82 -18.71
CA LEU A 15 11.45 -24.72 -19.84
C LEU A 15 9.92 -24.90 -20.10
N VAL A 16 9.36 -24.27 -21.15
CA VAL A 16 9.20 -24.69 -22.58
C VAL A 16 7.95 -25.56 -22.84
N SER A 17 7.02 -25.00 -23.63
CA SER A 17 5.92 -25.69 -24.32
C SER A 17 5.61 -24.93 -25.61
N CYS A 18 5.77 -25.56 -26.78
CA CYS A 18 5.04 -25.21 -27.99
C CYS A 18 5.19 -26.35 -29.01
N GLY A 19 4.06 -26.82 -29.56
CA GLY A 19 3.98 -27.93 -30.49
C GLY A 19 3.45 -27.56 -31.89
N GLY A 20 3.54 -28.54 -32.80
CA GLY A 20 2.84 -28.68 -34.09
C GLY A 20 3.30 -27.74 -35.21
N GLY A 21 3.68 -28.13 -36.42
CA GLY A 21 3.47 -29.36 -37.19
C GLY A 21 2.69 -29.04 -38.47
N SER A 22 3.28 -29.21 -39.66
CA SER A 22 2.69 -29.87 -40.85
C SER A 22 3.52 -29.60 -42.12
N GLU A 23 3.53 -30.61 -42.99
CA GLU A 23 4.43 -30.86 -44.12
C GLU A 23 3.66 -30.80 -45.46
N ASN A 24 4.42 -30.99 -46.55
CA ASN A 24 4.02 -31.36 -47.94
C ASN A 24 3.84 -30.18 -48.93
N HIS A 25 4.28 -30.24 -50.19
CA HIS A 25 4.59 -31.39 -51.05
C HIS A 25 5.59 -30.99 -52.16
N THR A 26 6.42 -31.93 -52.60
CA THR A 26 7.30 -31.84 -53.79
C THR A 26 7.13 -33.11 -54.61
N LYS A 27 6.88 -33.00 -55.92
CA LYS A 27 7.50 -33.81 -57.01
C LYS A 27 6.96 -33.43 -58.42
N PRO A 28 7.67 -33.76 -59.52
CA PRO A 28 7.87 -32.89 -60.70
C PRO A 28 7.60 -33.56 -62.08
N SER A 29 8.04 -32.90 -63.18
CA SER A 29 8.25 -33.35 -64.60
C SER A 29 7.07 -33.12 -65.58
N ALA A 30 7.20 -32.68 -66.85
CA ALA A 30 8.32 -32.51 -67.81
C ALA A 30 7.92 -31.51 -68.98
N PRO A 31 8.82 -31.15 -69.93
CA PRO A 31 8.80 -29.94 -70.81
C PRO A 31 8.41 -30.25 -72.29
N PRO A 32 8.68 -29.43 -73.37
CA PRO A 32 9.05 -28.00 -73.54
C PRO A 32 8.23 -27.27 -74.64
N GLU A 33 7.95 -25.96 -74.56
CA GLU A 33 7.75 -25.12 -75.77
C GLU A 33 8.27 -23.69 -75.56
N ALA A 34 9.10 -23.24 -76.50
CA ALA A 34 9.82 -21.98 -76.46
C ALA A 34 8.95 -20.83 -76.96
N HIS A 35 8.72 -19.83 -76.11
CA HIS A 35 8.35 -18.50 -76.55
C HIS A 35 9.11 -17.45 -75.73
N THR A 36 9.95 -16.71 -76.44
CA THR A 36 10.63 -15.49 -76.01
C THR A 36 9.61 -14.50 -75.46
N VAL A 37 9.74 -14.13 -74.19
CA VAL A 37 9.09 -12.96 -73.61
C VAL A 37 10.12 -12.23 -72.78
N GLU A 38 10.37 -10.97 -73.14
CA GLU A 38 11.19 -10.02 -72.40
C GLU A 38 10.74 -9.96 -70.94
N ALA A 39 11.67 -10.25 -70.03
CA ALA A 39 11.43 -10.16 -68.59
C ALA A 39 11.37 -8.69 -68.19
N SER A 40 10.16 -8.11 -68.23
CA SER A 40 9.85 -6.90 -67.46
C SER A 40 9.91 -7.26 -65.97
N PRO A 41 10.63 -6.51 -65.13
CA PRO A 41 10.67 -6.80 -63.71
C PRO A 41 9.27 -6.55 -63.13
N GLN A 42 8.62 -7.59 -62.65
CA GLN A 42 7.40 -7.46 -61.86
C GLN A 42 7.74 -6.61 -60.64
N SER A 43 7.25 -5.37 -60.61
CA SER A 43 7.38 -4.51 -59.44
C SER A 43 6.36 -4.97 -58.41
N ASP A 44 6.83 -5.46 -57.28
CA ASP A 44 6.00 -5.62 -56.10
C ASP A 44 5.37 -4.26 -55.76
N ALA A 45 4.05 -4.21 -55.54
CA ALA A 45 3.28 -2.98 -55.39
C ALA A 45 3.68 -2.09 -54.19
N ASN A 46 4.68 -2.51 -53.41
CA ASN A 46 5.17 -1.81 -52.22
C ASN A 46 6.68 -1.50 -52.27
N THR A 47 7.34 -1.64 -53.44
CA THR A 47 8.77 -1.35 -53.59
C THR A 47 9.01 -0.38 -54.74
N VAL A 48 9.70 0.73 -54.45
CA VAL A 48 10.11 1.73 -55.45
C VAL A 48 11.59 1.57 -55.72
N ARG A 49 11.96 1.43 -57.00
CA ARG A 49 13.35 1.33 -57.45
C ARG A 49 13.84 2.70 -57.92
N ILE A 50 14.93 3.17 -57.33
CA ILE A 50 15.58 4.44 -57.68
C ILE A 50 16.91 4.14 -58.38
N GLU A 51 17.25 4.94 -59.38
CA GLU A 51 18.50 4.87 -60.14
C GLU A 51 19.67 5.48 -59.34
N GLU A 52 20.87 4.88 -59.44
CA GLU A 52 22.01 5.17 -58.56
C GLU A 52 22.58 6.59 -58.73
N GLY A 53 22.45 7.20 -59.91
CA GLY A 53 22.78 8.60 -60.16
C GLY A 53 21.90 9.55 -59.34
N MET A 54 20.60 9.30 -59.29
CA MET A 54 19.66 10.09 -58.49
C MET A 54 19.85 9.93 -56.98
N LEU A 55 20.33 8.79 -56.49
CA LEU A 55 20.56 8.58 -55.06
C LEU A 55 21.59 9.57 -54.47
N ARG A 56 22.57 10.01 -55.27
CA ARG A 56 23.60 10.98 -54.83
C ARG A 56 23.04 12.38 -54.60
N ASP A 57 22.10 12.81 -55.45
CA ASP A 57 21.45 14.12 -55.33
C ASP A 57 20.39 14.14 -54.22
N LEU A 58 19.77 12.99 -53.95
CA LEU A 58 18.69 12.84 -52.96
C LEU A 58 19.15 12.77 -51.50
N ARG A 59 20.47 12.63 -51.23
CA ARG A 59 21.09 12.64 -49.88
C ARG A 59 20.38 11.77 -48.84
N ILE A 60 19.97 10.57 -49.23
CA ILE A 60 19.23 9.65 -48.35
C ILE A 60 20.18 9.10 -47.27
N THR A 61 19.81 9.28 -46.01
CA THR A 61 20.53 8.71 -44.86
C THR A 61 19.71 7.58 -44.29
N VAL A 62 20.27 6.37 -44.27
CA VAL A 62 19.66 5.20 -43.65
C VAL A 62 20.31 4.92 -42.29
N ALA A 63 19.49 4.53 -41.32
CA ALA A 63 19.95 4.08 -40.01
C ALA A 63 19.41 2.67 -39.75
N GLN A 64 20.20 1.83 -39.09
CA GLN A 64 19.79 0.49 -38.71
C GLN A 64 18.71 0.56 -37.63
N VAL A 65 17.67 -0.26 -37.76
CA VAL A 65 16.59 -0.33 -36.76
C VAL A 65 17.13 -1.00 -35.51
N GLU A 66 17.08 -0.29 -34.39
CA GLU A 66 17.47 -0.81 -33.08
C GLU A 66 16.31 -0.66 -32.09
N ALA A 67 16.05 -1.72 -31.32
CA ALA A 67 15.11 -1.66 -30.22
C ALA A 67 15.77 -0.96 -29.02
N ARG A 68 15.25 0.18 -28.61
CA ARG A 68 15.68 0.92 -27.42
C ARG A 68 14.51 1.03 -26.44
N PRO A 69 14.72 0.86 -25.11
CA PRO A 69 13.70 1.17 -24.14
C PRO A 69 13.29 2.65 -24.29
N GLY A 70 12.05 2.87 -24.72
CA GLY A 70 11.43 4.18 -24.74
C GLY A 70 11.06 4.57 -23.32
N GLY A 71 11.75 5.57 -22.77
CA GLY A 71 11.40 6.17 -21.49
C GLY A 71 11.10 7.64 -21.71
N GLU A 72 9.84 8.02 -21.62
CA GLU A 72 9.45 9.42 -21.54
C GLU A 72 9.67 9.90 -20.10
N ARG A 73 10.40 11.01 -19.93
CA ARG A 73 10.67 11.58 -18.61
C ARG A 73 9.51 12.49 -18.23
N ILE A 74 8.66 12.04 -17.33
CA ILE A 74 7.60 12.87 -16.75
C ILE A 74 8.14 13.54 -15.49
N THR A 75 8.00 14.87 -15.42
CA THR A 75 8.35 15.64 -14.22
C THR A 75 7.06 16.04 -13.51
N LEU A 76 6.94 15.69 -12.24
CA LEU A 76 5.77 15.99 -11.40
C LEU A 76 6.23 16.83 -10.22
N LEU A 77 5.39 17.78 -9.83
CA LEU A 77 5.56 18.51 -8.58
C LEU A 77 4.96 17.67 -7.45
N GLY A 78 5.70 17.55 -6.36
CA GLY A 78 5.23 16.91 -5.13
C GLY A 78 5.18 17.93 -4.00
N GLU A 79 4.26 17.71 -3.07
CA GLU A 79 4.16 18.49 -1.84
C GLU A 79 4.70 17.68 -0.66
N LEU A 80 5.33 18.37 0.29
CA LEU A 80 5.79 17.75 1.53
C LEU A 80 4.63 17.76 2.53
N ALA A 81 4.03 16.59 2.74
CA ALA A 81 3.01 16.37 3.76
C ALA A 81 3.61 15.80 5.05
N VAL A 82 2.87 15.95 6.15
CA VAL A 82 3.17 15.24 7.39
C VAL A 82 2.90 13.76 7.19
N ASP A 83 3.74 12.90 7.77
CA ASP A 83 3.45 11.47 7.81
C ASP A 83 2.18 11.23 8.65
N GLU A 84 1.09 10.86 7.98
CA GLU A 84 -0.20 10.57 8.61
C GLU A 84 -0.11 9.44 9.65
N ARG A 85 0.90 8.55 9.54
CA ARG A 85 1.16 7.49 10.53
C ARG A 85 1.83 8.00 11.80
N ALA A 86 2.45 9.17 11.74
CA ALA A 86 3.11 9.83 12.85
C ALA A 86 2.32 11.04 13.39
N TYR A 87 1.06 11.20 12.98
CA TYR A 87 0.15 12.22 13.46
C TYR A 87 -0.78 11.66 14.54
N ALA A 88 -0.96 12.40 15.64
CA ALA A 88 -1.90 12.04 16.69
C ALA A 88 -2.51 13.30 17.30
N GLU A 89 -3.85 13.34 17.33
CA GLU A 89 -4.61 14.37 18.03
C GLU A 89 -5.01 13.84 19.41
N VAL A 90 -4.63 14.54 20.47
CA VAL A 90 -4.85 14.12 21.85
C VAL A 90 -5.93 15.01 22.48
N GLY A 91 -7.12 14.45 22.66
CA GLY A 91 -8.26 15.10 23.30
C GLY A 91 -8.67 14.41 24.60
N VAL A 92 -9.48 15.11 25.41
CA VAL A 92 -10.08 14.54 26.62
C VAL A 92 -11.46 13.99 26.25
N PRO A 93 -11.80 12.73 26.60
CA PRO A 93 -13.08 12.12 26.22
C PRO A 93 -14.29 12.61 27.03
N VAL A 94 -14.06 13.43 28.06
CA VAL A 94 -15.08 13.93 28.98
C VAL A 94 -14.98 15.45 29.12
N GLN A 95 -16.07 16.07 29.57
CA GLN A 95 -16.07 17.49 29.88
C GLN A 95 -15.14 17.76 31.08
N ALA A 96 -14.10 18.55 30.84
CA ALA A 96 -13.06 18.84 31.81
C ALA A 96 -12.53 20.26 31.68
N ARG A 97 -12.01 20.79 32.79
CA ARG A 97 -11.33 22.09 32.86
C ARG A 97 -9.82 21.88 32.92
N VAL A 98 -9.07 22.64 32.13
CA VAL A 98 -7.60 22.63 32.20
C VAL A 98 -7.13 23.31 33.49
N THR A 99 -6.32 22.60 34.28
CA THR A 99 -5.75 23.08 35.55
C THR A 99 -4.29 23.50 35.38
N GLY A 100 -3.57 22.88 34.44
CA GLY A 100 -2.19 23.22 34.15
C GLY A 100 -1.76 22.77 32.75
N LEU A 101 -0.86 23.52 32.14
CA LEU A 101 -0.26 23.22 30.84
C LEU A 101 1.24 23.04 31.05
N HIS A 102 1.79 21.91 30.61
CA HIS A 102 3.19 21.55 30.80
C HIS A 102 4.05 21.71 29.54
N VAL A 103 3.41 21.90 28.38
CA VAL A 103 4.06 21.98 27.08
C VAL A 103 3.38 23.06 26.24
N ASN A 104 4.17 23.87 25.55
CA ASN A 104 3.67 24.91 24.64
C ASN A 104 3.69 24.46 23.18
N ALA A 105 2.95 25.18 22.33
CA ALA A 105 2.97 24.95 20.90
C ALA A 105 4.39 25.15 20.32
N GLY A 106 4.85 24.18 19.52
CA GLY A 106 6.18 24.19 18.90
C GLY A 106 7.29 23.52 19.72
N GLU A 107 7.02 23.13 20.97
CA GLU A 107 7.99 22.36 21.76
C GLU A 107 8.06 20.90 21.29
N ARG A 108 9.26 20.32 21.34
CA ARG A 108 9.46 18.90 21.03
C ARG A 108 9.04 18.05 22.21
N VAL A 109 8.10 17.14 21.98
CA VAL A 109 7.59 16.19 22.98
C VAL A 109 8.05 14.76 22.71
N ARG A 110 8.10 13.95 23.76
CA ARG A 110 8.36 12.50 23.67
C ARG A 110 7.09 11.71 23.96
N ARG A 111 7.05 10.46 23.50
CA ARG A 111 5.97 9.53 23.84
C ARG A 111 5.82 9.44 25.36
N SER A 112 4.58 9.51 25.84
CA SER A 112 4.23 9.45 27.26
C SER A 112 4.65 10.65 28.11
N GLN A 113 4.99 11.78 27.50
CA GLN A 113 5.18 13.04 28.22
C GLN A 113 3.83 13.67 28.60
N ILE A 114 3.75 14.28 29.79
CA ILE A 114 2.57 15.00 30.26
C ILE A 114 2.44 16.31 29.46
N LEU A 115 1.30 16.52 28.82
CA LEU A 115 1.01 17.72 28.03
C LEU A 115 0.20 18.74 28.84
N ALA A 116 -0.88 18.29 29.47
CA ALA A 116 -1.77 19.11 30.28
C ALA A 116 -2.38 18.28 31.43
N VAL A 117 -2.73 18.97 32.51
CA VAL A 117 -3.50 18.42 33.63
C VAL A 117 -4.91 18.98 33.55
N VAL A 118 -5.90 18.09 33.54
CA VAL A 118 -7.31 18.44 33.43
C VAL A 118 -8.09 17.86 34.59
N THR A 119 -9.10 18.59 35.06
CA THR A 119 -9.99 18.17 36.14
C THR A 119 -11.43 18.15 35.64
N SER A 120 -12.11 17.00 35.78
CA SER A 120 -13.52 16.83 35.41
C SER A 120 -14.40 16.74 36.66
N ARG A 121 -15.41 17.61 36.74
CA ARG A 121 -16.41 17.57 37.82
C ARG A 121 -17.38 16.40 37.65
N GLU A 122 -17.75 16.10 36.41
CA GLU A 122 -18.67 15.02 36.06
C GLU A 122 -18.13 13.65 36.50
N LEU A 123 -16.87 13.34 36.19
CA LEU A 123 -16.22 12.12 36.67
C LEU A 123 -16.10 12.07 38.20
N GLY A 124 -15.84 13.22 38.83
CA GLY A 124 -15.79 13.31 40.29
C GLY A 124 -17.13 12.94 40.93
N GLN A 125 -18.23 13.45 40.38
CA GLN A 125 -19.57 13.15 40.85
C GLN A 125 -19.95 11.68 40.62
N ALA A 126 -19.73 11.15 39.41
CA ALA A 126 -20.00 9.75 39.09
C ALA A 126 -19.23 8.79 40.02
N ARG A 127 -17.98 9.12 40.33
CA ARG A 127 -17.17 8.34 41.27
C ARG A 127 -17.69 8.41 42.71
N ALA A 128 -18.12 9.60 43.16
CA ALA A 128 -18.72 9.75 44.48
C ALA A 128 -20.03 8.95 44.60
N GLU A 129 -20.88 8.98 43.58
CA GLU A 129 -22.11 8.21 43.52
C GLU A 129 -21.84 6.70 43.55
N TYR A 130 -20.87 6.23 42.77
CA TYR A 130 -20.43 4.83 42.78
C TYR A 130 -19.98 4.38 44.18
N LEU A 131 -19.10 5.15 44.83
CA LEU A 131 -18.61 4.83 46.18
C LEU A 131 -19.74 4.84 47.22
N SER A 132 -20.71 5.76 47.08
CA SER A 132 -21.87 5.80 47.97
C SER A 132 -22.80 4.59 47.80
N ALA A 133 -22.95 4.10 46.57
CA ALA A 133 -23.74 2.90 46.28
C ALA A 133 -23.03 1.65 46.82
N GLU A 134 -21.72 1.53 46.59
CA GLU A 134 -20.91 0.43 47.11
C GLU A 134 -20.95 0.37 48.64
N ALA A 135 -20.84 1.52 49.32
CA ALA A 135 -20.95 1.59 50.78
C ALA A 135 -22.33 1.14 51.29
N ARG A 136 -23.41 1.50 50.59
CA ARG A 136 -24.77 1.06 50.93
C ARG A 136 -24.94 -0.44 50.80
N VAL A 137 -24.39 -1.04 49.74
CA VAL A 137 -24.40 -2.50 49.54
C VAL A 137 -23.64 -3.19 50.67
N LYS A 138 -22.41 -2.75 50.96
CA LYS A 138 -21.61 -3.32 52.07
C LYS A 138 -22.31 -3.22 53.42
N LEU A 139 -22.98 -2.09 53.69
CA LEU A 139 -23.76 -1.92 54.91
C LEU A 139 -24.96 -2.89 54.98
N ALA A 140 -25.67 -3.05 53.85
CA ALA A 140 -26.80 -3.95 53.75
C ALA A 140 -26.37 -5.42 53.94
N ASP A 141 -25.25 -5.82 53.34
CA ASP A 141 -24.68 -7.15 53.49
C ASP A 141 -24.26 -7.41 54.94
N ALA A 142 -23.56 -6.47 55.57
CA ALA A 142 -23.18 -6.59 56.98
C ALA A 142 -24.41 -6.59 57.91
N ALA A 143 -25.49 -5.89 57.57
CA ALA A 143 -26.74 -5.95 58.30
C ALA A 143 -27.44 -7.30 58.11
N LEU A 144 -27.39 -7.87 56.90
CA LEU A 144 -27.96 -9.18 56.58
C LEU A 144 -27.22 -10.30 57.30
N GLU A 145 -25.89 -10.26 57.31
CA GLU A 145 -25.05 -11.24 58.00
C GLU A 145 -25.28 -11.20 59.50
N ARG A 146 -25.25 -10.02 60.12
CA ARG A 146 -25.61 -9.86 61.54
C ARG A 146 -27.00 -10.38 61.88
N LYS A 147 -28.00 -10.16 61.01
CA LYS A 147 -29.36 -10.70 61.23
C LYS A 147 -29.39 -12.23 61.13
N ARG A 148 -28.62 -12.82 60.21
CA ARG A 148 -28.50 -14.29 60.09
C ARG A 148 -27.84 -14.90 61.31
N ASP A 149 -26.76 -14.31 61.80
CA ASP A 149 -26.03 -14.79 62.98
C ASP A 149 -26.93 -14.77 64.24
N LEU A 150 -27.61 -13.65 64.50
CA LEU A 150 -28.53 -13.53 65.63
C LEU A 150 -29.72 -14.49 65.56
N ALA A 151 -30.17 -14.82 64.34
CA ALA A 151 -31.22 -15.81 64.14
C ALA A 151 -30.70 -17.24 64.39
N ALA A 152 -29.47 -17.54 63.99
CA ALA A 152 -28.82 -18.82 64.28
C ALA A 152 -28.62 -19.04 65.78
N GLU A 153 -28.30 -17.98 66.52
CA GLU A 153 -28.17 -18.00 67.98
C GLU A 153 -29.53 -18.03 68.72
N LYS A 154 -30.67 -18.01 68.00
CA LYS A 154 -32.05 -17.98 68.53
C LYS A 154 -32.38 -16.74 69.39
N ILE A 155 -31.62 -15.65 69.23
CA ILE A 155 -31.79 -14.42 70.01
C ILE A 155 -32.80 -13.47 69.34
N ALA A 156 -32.96 -13.53 68.01
CA ALA A 156 -33.88 -12.67 67.25
C ALA A 156 -34.85 -13.48 66.36
N PRO A 157 -36.12 -13.05 66.21
CA PRO A 157 -37.08 -13.72 65.34
C PRO A 157 -36.76 -13.44 63.86
N LEU A 158 -36.75 -14.50 63.06
CA LEU A 158 -36.55 -14.42 61.61
C LEU A 158 -37.82 -13.83 60.96
N ARG A 159 -37.76 -12.59 60.50
CA ARG A 159 -38.80 -11.95 59.67
C ARG A 159 -38.17 -11.19 58.51
#